data_AF-A0A2T1AMT4-F1
#
_entry.id   AF-A0A2T1AMT4-F1
#
_cell.length_a   1.000
_cell.length_b   1.000
_cell.length_c   1.000
_cell.angle_alpha   90.00
_cell.angle_beta   90.00
_cell.angle_gamma   90.00
#
_symmetry.space_group_name_H-M   'P 1'
#
loop_
_entity.id
_entity.type
_entity.pdbx_description
1 polymer ?
#
loop_
_entity_poly.entity_id
_entity_poly.type
_entity_poly.pdbx_seq_one_letter_code
_entity_poly.pdbx_strand_id
1 'polypeptide(L)'
;MPVWSRNSKRISEALLSGALALLCATQAQALSCLPMGPGDVYRIVSKSEDPFVIIEGRVTFDEALLPTYSEAAPQATKQPVEIPAQVSGLMLGDRMFDQPVEGEITLEAHCLGPWCGALVSDARYLFFARQQEGRVVAVVEPCGGFFFDAEDGSAGDTVLQCHRGRACPSKLPDTLEGAQQVPALD
;
A
#
# COMPACT_ATOMS: atom_id res chain seq x y z
N MET A 1 -17.10 78.40 18.22
CA MET A 1 -16.73 77.07 17.67
C MET A 1 -17.14 76.03 18.69
N PRO A 2 -18.20 75.24 18.45
CA PRO A 2 -18.71 74.30 19.44
C PRO A 2 -17.95 72.97 19.37
N VAL A 3 -17.58 72.47 20.54
CA VAL A 3 -17.10 71.11 20.80
C VAL A 3 -18.29 70.16 20.65
N TRP A 4 -18.19 69.16 19.76
CA TRP A 4 -19.22 68.13 19.59
C TRP A 4 -18.69 66.76 20.02
N SER A 5 -19.49 66.11 20.85
CA SER A 5 -19.26 64.85 21.58
C SER A 5 -19.52 63.59 20.75
N ARG A 6 -19.18 62.43 21.34
CA ARG A 6 -19.56 61.02 21.04
C ARG A 6 -18.77 60.39 19.89
N ASN A 7 -18.20 59.19 20.05
CA ASN A 7 -18.89 58.00 20.52
C ASN A 7 -17.89 56.96 21.04
N SER A 8 -18.00 56.58 22.31
CA SER A 8 -17.41 55.33 22.81
C SER A 8 -18.39 54.20 22.56
N LYS A 9 -17.98 53.18 21.81
CA LYS A 9 -18.66 51.88 21.83
C LYS A 9 -17.63 50.80 22.17
N ARG A 10 -17.75 50.34 23.42
CA ARG A 10 -17.16 49.11 23.94
C ARG A 10 -17.74 47.93 23.16
N ILE A 11 -17.00 47.39 22.20
CA ILE A 11 -17.38 46.14 21.50
C ILE A 11 -16.14 45.22 21.32
N SER A 12 -15.18 45.27 22.25
CA SER A 12 -13.87 44.61 22.03
C SER A 12 -13.60 43.35 22.87
N GLU A 13 -14.48 42.88 23.74
CA GLU A 13 -14.10 41.78 24.66
C GLU A 13 -14.90 40.48 24.51
N ALA A 14 -16.02 40.46 23.78
CA ALA A 14 -16.85 39.25 23.70
C ALA A 14 -16.60 38.34 22.48
N LEU A 15 -15.82 38.79 21.48
CA LEU A 15 -15.63 38.03 20.23
C LEU A 15 -14.30 37.28 20.14
N LEU A 16 -13.37 37.46 21.09
CA LEU A 16 -12.06 36.81 21.04
C LEU A 16 -12.04 35.37 21.59
N SER A 17 -13.02 34.96 22.40
CA SER A 17 -12.98 33.64 23.05
C SER A 17 -13.65 32.51 22.26
N GLY A 18 -14.35 32.80 21.15
CA GLY A 18 -15.04 31.79 20.33
C GLY A 18 -14.21 31.20 19.20
N ALA A 19 -13.14 31.87 18.76
CA ALA A 19 -12.43 31.52 17.53
C ALA A 19 -11.34 30.45 17.71
N LEU A 20 -10.91 30.15 18.94
CA LEU A 20 -9.77 29.26 19.19
C LEU A 20 -10.13 27.76 19.26
N ALA A 21 -11.42 27.41 19.30
CA ALA A 21 -11.87 26.02 19.41
C ALA A 21 -11.99 25.26 18.07
N LEU A 22 -11.80 25.95 16.92
CA LEU A 22 -12.00 25.38 15.58
C LEU A 22 -10.71 24.85 14.91
N LEU A 23 -9.54 24.95 15.56
CA LEU A 23 -8.25 24.60 14.97
C LEU A 23 -7.75 23.18 15.27
N CYS A 24 -8.48 22.38 16.05
CA CYS A 24 -8.00 21.05 16.48
C CYS A 24 -8.60 19.84 15.71
N ALA A 25 -9.36 20.05 14.63
CA ALA A 25 -10.12 18.97 13.98
C ALA A 25 -9.49 18.38 12.69
N THR A 26 -8.22 18.63 12.37
CA THR A 26 -7.67 18.31 11.03
C THR A 26 -6.66 17.15 10.96
N GLN A 27 -6.55 16.29 11.96
CA GLN A 27 -5.69 15.10 11.88
C GLN A 27 -6.50 13.81 11.81
N ALA A 28 -7.27 13.66 10.74
CA ALA A 28 -7.74 12.37 10.25
C ALA A 28 -7.22 12.18 8.83
N GLN A 29 -5.90 12.08 8.69
CA GLN A 29 -5.30 11.54 7.47
C GLN A 29 -5.61 10.04 7.46
N ALA A 30 -6.82 9.70 7.03
CA ALA A 30 -7.15 8.34 6.69
C ALA A 30 -6.20 7.97 5.55
N LEU A 31 -5.36 6.96 5.76
CA LEU A 31 -4.65 6.26 4.69
C LEU A 31 -5.71 5.64 3.77
N SER A 32 -6.24 6.45 2.86
CA SER A 32 -7.04 5.99 1.75
C SER A 32 -6.06 5.30 0.82
N CYS A 33 -5.82 4.00 1.05
CA CYS A 33 -4.99 3.20 0.16
C CYS A 33 -5.45 3.44 -1.27
N LEU A 34 -4.51 3.86 -2.12
CA LEU A 34 -4.80 4.08 -3.52
C LEU A 34 -5.04 2.69 -4.15
N PRO A 35 -6.21 2.46 -4.77
CA PRO A 35 -6.56 1.13 -5.26
C PRO A 35 -5.74 0.80 -6.50
N MET A 36 -4.60 0.14 -6.32
CA MET A 36 -3.83 -0.42 -7.41
C MET A 36 -4.37 -1.81 -7.78
N GLY A 37 -4.52 -2.08 -9.08
CA GLY A 37 -4.85 -3.40 -9.59
C GLY A 37 -3.61 -4.19 -10.03
N PRO A 38 -3.76 -5.48 -10.36
CA PRO A 38 -2.64 -6.31 -10.83
C PRO A 38 -2.01 -5.78 -12.14
N GLY A 39 -2.81 -5.14 -13.01
CA GLY A 39 -2.30 -4.48 -14.21
C GLY A 39 -1.46 -3.23 -13.93
N ASP A 40 -1.81 -2.48 -12.87
CA ASP A 40 -1.02 -1.31 -12.45
C ASP A 40 0.36 -1.73 -11.95
N VAL A 41 0.39 -2.76 -11.10
CA VAL A 41 1.63 -3.31 -10.55
C VAL A 41 2.47 -3.93 -11.65
N TYR A 42 1.87 -4.70 -12.56
CA TYR A 42 2.58 -5.25 -13.72
C TYR A 42 3.31 -4.16 -14.52
N ARG A 43 2.65 -3.04 -14.78
CA ARG A 43 3.23 -1.91 -15.50
C ARG A 43 4.36 -1.23 -14.73
N ILE A 44 4.29 -1.19 -13.41
CA ILE A 44 5.37 -0.67 -12.55
C ILE A 44 6.56 -1.63 -12.60
N VAL A 45 6.36 -2.91 -12.32
CA VAL A 45 7.46 -3.89 -12.24
C VAL A 45 8.13 -4.15 -13.58
N SER A 46 7.38 -4.14 -14.69
CA SER A 46 7.93 -4.35 -16.04
C SER A 46 8.82 -3.19 -16.52
N LYS A 47 8.77 -2.05 -15.85
CA LYS A 47 9.63 -0.88 -16.09
C LYS A 47 10.71 -0.72 -15.02
N SER A 48 10.70 -1.56 -13.98
CA SER A 48 11.71 -1.52 -12.92
C SER A 48 13.04 -2.06 -13.43
N GLU A 49 14.13 -1.54 -12.87
CA GLU A 49 15.47 -2.11 -13.05
C GLU A 49 15.68 -3.35 -12.16
N ASP A 50 14.89 -3.48 -11.08
CA ASP A 50 14.93 -4.64 -10.20
C ASP A 50 14.37 -5.89 -10.90
N PRO A 51 15.01 -7.06 -10.74
CA PRO A 51 14.50 -8.30 -11.29
C PRO A 51 13.29 -8.77 -10.46
N PHE A 52 12.10 -8.77 -11.07
CA PHE A 52 10.88 -9.31 -10.48
C PHE A 52 10.52 -10.68 -11.07
N VAL A 53 9.95 -11.53 -10.24
CA VAL A 53 9.17 -12.71 -10.64
C VAL A 53 7.71 -12.49 -10.32
N ILE A 54 6.83 -13.01 -11.17
CA ILE A 54 5.39 -12.93 -10.99
C ILE A 54 4.88 -14.35 -10.86
N ILE A 55 4.25 -14.65 -9.74
CA ILE A 55 3.84 -16.01 -9.39
C ILE A 55 2.34 -16.01 -9.12
N GLU A 56 1.65 -17.00 -9.70
CA GLU A 56 0.30 -17.35 -9.33
C GLU A 56 0.33 -18.73 -8.64
N GLY A 57 -0.03 -18.77 -7.36
CA GLY A 57 0.16 -19.98 -6.56
C GLY A 57 -0.35 -19.85 -5.14
N ARG A 58 -0.18 -20.92 -4.37
CA ARG A 58 -0.50 -20.98 -2.95
C ARG A 58 0.71 -20.59 -2.11
N VAL A 59 0.50 -19.76 -1.09
CA VAL A 59 1.54 -19.32 -0.16
C VAL A 59 1.21 -19.83 1.24
N THR A 60 2.13 -20.57 1.86
CA THR A 60 1.98 -21.09 3.22
C THR A 60 3.09 -20.56 4.12
N PHE A 61 2.72 -20.03 5.28
CA PHE A 61 3.62 -19.46 6.28
C PHE A 61 2.97 -19.49 7.67
N ASP A 62 3.72 -19.13 8.71
CA ASP A 62 3.18 -18.96 10.06
C ASP A 62 2.58 -17.55 10.23
N GLU A 63 1.25 -17.46 10.26
CA GLU A 63 0.53 -16.18 10.43
C GLU A 63 0.85 -15.50 11.76
N ALA A 64 1.28 -16.23 12.79
CA ALA A 64 1.64 -15.65 14.08
C ALA A 64 2.91 -14.78 14.01
N LEU A 65 3.69 -14.89 12.93
CA LEU A 65 4.85 -14.05 12.65
C LEU A 65 4.50 -12.72 11.98
N LEU A 66 3.24 -12.52 11.55
CA LEU A 66 2.82 -11.24 10.98
C LEU A 66 2.93 -10.14 12.04
N PRO A 67 3.48 -8.97 11.67
CA PRO A 67 3.65 -7.88 12.61
C PRO A 67 2.29 -7.38 13.08
N THR A 68 2.16 -7.20 14.39
CA THR A 68 0.99 -6.58 15.01
C THR A 68 1.42 -5.28 15.68
N TYR A 69 0.75 -4.19 15.34
CA TYR A 69 1.00 -2.91 15.98
C TYR A 69 0.60 -2.95 17.47
N SER A 70 1.44 -2.35 18.32
CA SER A 70 1.19 -2.19 19.74
C SER A 70 1.60 -0.79 20.20
N GLU A 71 0.67 -0.05 20.81
CA GLU A 71 0.95 1.28 21.38
C GLU A 71 1.98 1.22 22.52
N ALA A 72 2.10 0.08 23.20
CA ALA A 72 3.11 -0.12 24.25
C ALA A 72 4.52 -0.31 23.67
N ALA A 73 4.64 -0.69 22.40
CA ALA A 73 5.90 -0.96 21.73
C ALA A 73 5.88 -0.52 20.24
N PRO A 74 5.65 0.77 19.93
CA PRO A 74 5.48 1.24 18.55
C PRO A 74 6.78 1.14 17.72
N GLN A 75 7.92 0.91 18.39
CA GLN A 75 9.21 0.71 17.73
C GLN A 75 9.32 -0.69 17.10
N ALA A 76 8.55 -1.68 17.58
CA ALA A 76 8.63 -3.06 17.11
C ALA A 76 8.19 -3.22 15.64
N THR A 77 7.38 -2.30 15.14
CA THR A 77 6.85 -2.30 13.77
C THR A 77 7.48 -1.22 12.88
N LYS A 78 8.64 -0.68 13.28
CA LYS A 78 9.38 0.32 12.48
C LYS A 78 10.19 -0.29 11.34
N GLN A 79 10.66 -1.51 11.53
CA GLN A 79 11.42 -2.24 10.52
C GLN A 79 10.54 -3.36 9.97
N PRO A 80 10.75 -3.77 8.72
CA PRO A 80 10.01 -4.88 8.15
C PRO A 80 10.35 -6.18 8.89
N VAL A 81 9.37 -7.08 9.00
CA VAL A 81 9.57 -8.43 9.55
C VAL A 81 9.72 -9.40 8.40
N GLU A 82 10.86 -10.10 8.34
CA GLU A 82 11.07 -11.20 7.40
C GLU A 82 10.43 -12.49 7.94
N ILE A 83 9.53 -13.08 7.15
CA ILE A 83 8.79 -14.30 7.50
C ILE A 83 9.12 -15.37 6.44
N PRO A 84 9.64 -16.54 6.84
CA PRO A 84 9.84 -17.64 5.92
C PRO A 84 8.49 -18.18 5.45
N ALA A 85 8.35 -18.40 4.14
CA ALA A 85 7.15 -18.94 3.53
C ALA A 85 7.51 -19.97 2.45
N GLN A 86 6.57 -20.86 2.16
CA GLN A 86 6.65 -21.77 1.02
C GLN A 86 5.64 -21.34 -0.03
N VAL A 87 6.05 -21.47 -1.30
CA VAL A 87 5.17 -21.26 -2.45
C VAL A 87 5.05 -22.54 -3.27
N SER A 88 3.86 -22.78 -3.81
CA SER A 88 3.64 -23.76 -4.88
C SER A 88 2.72 -23.18 -5.94
N GLY A 89 3.07 -23.31 -7.22
CA GLY A 89 2.26 -22.75 -8.30
C GLY A 89 2.99 -22.60 -9.63
N LEU A 90 2.65 -21.55 -10.36
CA LEU A 90 3.19 -21.25 -11.68
C LEU A 90 3.75 -19.82 -11.69
N MET A 91 4.96 -19.67 -12.19
CA MET A 91 5.59 -18.39 -12.49
C MET A 91 5.31 -17.98 -13.93
N LEU A 92 5.18 -16.68 -14.16
CA LEU A 92 5.02 -16.11 -15.49
C LEU A 92 6.29 -16.36 -16.32
N GLY A 93 6.17 -17.16 -17.38
CA GLY A 93 7.17 -17.32 -18.42
C GLY A 93 6.97 -16.32 -19.57
N ASP A 94 7.51 -16.64 -20.75
CA ASP A 94 7.50 -15.75 -21.93
C ASP A 94 6.11 -15.41 -22.48
N ARG A 95 5.08 -16.19 -22.14
CA ARG A 95 3.74 -16.08 -22.74
C ARG A 95 2.59 -16.30 -21.79
N MET A 96 2.80 -17.11 -20.75
CA MET A 96 1.79 -17.50 -19.79
C MET A 96 2.41 -17.95 -18.47
N PHE A 97 1.56 -18.18 -17.47
CA PHE A 97 1.94 -18.91 -16.27
C PHE A 97 2.09 -20.39 -16.61
N ASP A 98 3.31 -20.84 -16.91
CA ASP A 98 3.63 -22.21 -17.30
C ASP A 98 4.93 -22.75 -16.67
N GLN A 99 5.68 -21.90 -15.97
CA GLN A 99 6.91 -22.33 -15.30
C GLN A 99 6.56 -22.81 -13.89
N PRO A 100 6.65 -24.12 -13.59
CA PRO A 100 6.35 -24.61 -12.25
C PRO A 100 7.31 -24.01 -11.23
N VAL A 101 6.78 -23.60 -10.08
CA VAL A 101 7.56 -23.10 -8.95
C VAL A 101 7.11 -23.80 -7.67
N GLU A 102 8.09 -24.29 -6.93
CA GLU A 102 7.94 -24.86 -5.60
C GLU A 102 9.20 -24.53 -4.80
N GLY A 103 9.03 -23.93 -3.61
CA GLY A 103 10.16 -23.64 -2.74
C GLY A 103 9.97 -22.46 -1.81
N GLU A 104 11.07 -22.08 -1.17
CA GLU A 104 11.10 -21.07 -0.13
C GLU A 104 11.14 -19.66 -0.70
N ILE A 105 10.30 -18.79 -0.13
CA ILE A 105 10.32 -17.35 -0.34
C ILE A 105 10.37 -16.64 1.02
N THR A 106 10.77 -15.38 1.02
CA THR A 106 10.69 -14.52 2.21
C THR A 106 9.55 -13.53 2.03
N LEU A 107 8.60 -13.50 2.96
CA LEU A 107 7.64 -12.42 3.05
C LEU A 107 8.27 -11.29 3.86
N GLU A 108 8.37 -10.10 3.28
CA GLU A 108 8.83 -8.91 3.98
C GLU A 108 7.61 -8.09 4.36
N ALA A 109 7.16 -8.20 5.61
CA ALA A 109 5.94 -7.58 6.09
C ALA A 109 6.20 -6.20 6.70
N HIS A 110 5.51 -5.17 6.20
CA HIS A 110 5.67 -3.78 6.59
C HIS A 110 4.49 -3.28 7.42
N CYS A 111 4.73 -2.25 8.23
CA CYS A 111 3.68 -1.47 8.86
C CYS A 111 3.84 0.01 8.53
N LEU A 112 2.72 0.67 8.23
CA LEU A 112 2.62 2.11 8.07
C LEU A 112 1.84 2.66 9.26
N GLY A 113 2.55 3.12 10.28
CA GLY A 113 1.93 3.53 11.55
C GLY A 113 1.21 2.35 12.22
N PRO A 114 -0.09 2.47 12.56
CA PRO A 114 -0.84 1.41 13.20
C PRO A 114 -1.34 0.31 12.24
N TRP A 115 -1.17 0.47 10.92
CA TRP A 115 -1.63 -0.51 9.92
C TRP A 115 -0.48 -1.37 9.46
N CYS A 116 -0.60 -2.68 9.61
CA CYS A 116 0.38 -3.66 9.17
C CYS A 116 -0.13 -4.44 7.95
N GLY A 117 0.81 -4.90 7.14
CA GLY A 117 0.55 -5.85 6.07
C GLY A 117 -0.10 -7.11 6.62
N ALA A 118 -1.13 -7.59 5.90
CA ALA A 118 -1.84 -8.80 6.23
C ALA A 118 -1.88 -9.71 5.00
N LEU A 119 -1.77 -11.02 5.25
CA LEU A 119 -1.88 -12.07 4.26
C LEU A 119 -2.50 -13.28 4.94
N VAL A 120 -3.19 -14.14 4.20
CA VAL A 120 -3.76 -15.39 4.72
C VAL A 120 -2.90 -16.54 4.25
N SER A 121 -2.51 -17.40 5.17
CA SER A 121 -1.72 -18.59 4.86
C SER A 121 -2.59 -19.64 4.19
N ASP A 122 -1.97 -20.44 3.33
CA ASP A 122 -2.61 -21.47 2.52
C ASP A 122 -3.69 -20.90 1.57
N ALA A 123 -3.62 -19.63 1.17
CA ALA A 123 -4.49 -19.03 0.17
C ALA A 123 -3.80 -18.89 -1.20
N ARG A 124 -4.58 -18.83 -2.28
CA ARG A 124 -4.06 -18.65 -3.64
C ARG A 124 -3.96 -17.17 -4.01
N TYR A 125 -2.77 -16.76 -4.40
CA TYR A 125 -2.45 -15.39 -4.78
C TYR A 125 -1.78 -15.31 -6.14
N LEU A 126 -2.01 -14.19 -6.83
CA LEU A 126 -1.09 -13.64 -7.80
C LEU A 126 -0.25 -12.58 -7.09
N PHE A 127 1.07 -12.75 -7.08
CA PHE A 127 1.96 -11.81 -6.39
C PHE A 127 3.24 -11.53 -7.16
N PHE A 128 3.85 -10.40 -6.82
CA PHE A 128 5.04 -9.87 -7.45
C PHE A 128 6.16 -9.87 -6.42
N ALA A 129 7.21 -10.65 -6.67
CA ALA A 129 8.34 -10.79 -5.75
C ALA A 129 9.64 -10.36 -6.42
N ARG A 130 10.53 -9.74 -5.64
CA ARG A 130 11.86 -9.31 -6.09
C ARG A 130 12.83 -10.47 -5.97
N GLN A 131 13.74 -10.60 -6.93
CA GLN A 131 14.89 -11.47 -6.80
C GLN A 131 16.07 -10.65 -6.27
N GLN A 132 16.50 -10.92 -5.05
CA GLN A 132 17.61 -10.18 -4.43
C GLN A 132 18.59 -11.16 -3.81
N GLU A 133 19.85 -11.10 -4.24
CA GLU A 133 20.94 -11.90 -3.66
C GLU A 133 20.67 -13.40 -3.61
N GLY A 134 19.95 -13.93 -4.60
CA GLY A 134 19.56 -15.34 -4.68
C GLY A 134 18.33 -15.72 -3.82
N ARG A 135 17.68 -14.75 -3.19
CA ARG A 135 16.39 -14.92 -2.48
C ARG A 135 15.24 -14.34 -3.29
N VAL A 136 14.06 -14.91 -3.10
CA VAL A 136 12.80 -14.36 -3.62
C VAL A 136 12.07 -13.68 -2.45
N VAL A 137 11.92 -12.37 -2.53
CA VAL A 137 11.33 -11.54 -1.47
C VAL A 137 10.03 -10.93 -1.95
N ALA A 138 8.92 -11.25 -1.27
CA ALA A 138 7.61 -10.72 -1.58
C ALA A 138 7.17 -9.75 -0.48
N VAL A 139 6.88 -8.51 -0.87
CA VAL A 139 6.56 -7.43 0.08
C VAL A 139 5.08 -7.47 0.45
N VAL A 140 4.80 -7.51 1.76
CA VAL A 140 3.45 -7.49 2.31
C VAL A 140 3.22 -6.16 3.01
N GLU A 141 2.52 -5.24 2.33
CA GLU A 141 2.23 -3.91 2.84
C GLU A 141 0.76 -3.76 3.25
N PRO A 142 0.43 -2.84 4.19
CA PRO A 142 -0.94 -2.65 4.68
C PRO A 142 -1.95 -2.25 3.59
N CYS A 143 -1.49 -1.70 2.45
CA CYS A 143 -2.34 -1.35 1.33
C CYS A 143 -2.46 -2.45 0.25
N GLY A 144 -1.91 -3.64 0.46
CA GLY A 144 -2.15 -4.80 -0.41
C GLY A 144 -1.59 -4.69 -1.84
N GLY A 145 -0.57 -3.85 -2.06
CA GLY A 145 -0.15 -3.44 -3.40
C GLY A 145 0.64 -4.46 -4.23
N PHE A 146 0.96 -5.65 -3.69
CA PHE A 146 1.80 -6.65 -4.37
C PHE A 146 1.22 -8.07 -4.32
N PHE A 147 0.09 -8.27 -3.66
CA PHE A 147 -0.62 -9.54 -3.54
C PHE A 147 -2.08 -9.35 -3.94
N PHE A 148 -2.55 -10.18 -4.85
CA PHE A 148 -3.92 -10.16 -5.37
C PHE A 148 -4.54 -11.53 -5.20
N ASP A 149 -5.80 -11.59 -4.78
CA ASP A 149 -6.56 -12.83 -4.78
C ASP A 149 -6.54 -13.44 -6.20
N ALA A 150 -6.28 -14.75 -6.27
CA ALA A 150 -6.25 -15.50 -7.52
C ALA A 150 -7.12 -16.75 -7.47
N GLU A 151 -8.10 -16.81 -6.55
CA GLU A 151 -9.01 -17.96 -6.47
C GLU A 151 -9.88 -18.07 -7.74
N ASP A 152 -10.33 -16.93 -8.28
CA ASP A 152 -11.14 -16.87 -9.52
C ASP A 152 -10.31 -16.75 -10.81
N GLY A 153 -8.99 -16.57 -10.70
CA GLY A 153 -8.06 -16.40 -11.84
C GLY A 153 -8.08 -15.03 -12.52
N SER A 154 -8.92 -14.09 -12.09
CA SER A 154 -9.09 -12.78 -12.74
C SER A 154 -7.82 -11.90 -12.67
N ALA A 155 -7.05 -12.02 -11.59
CA ALA A 155 -5.78 -11.32 -11.42
C ALA A 155 -4.73 -11.81 -12.43
N GLY A 156 -4.59 -13.12 -12.59
CA GLY A 156 -3.74 -13.76 -13.60
C GLY A 156 -4.11 -13.35 -15.02
N ASP A 157 -5.40 -13.41 -15.37
CA ASP A 157 -5.89 -12.99 -16.68
C ASP A 157 -5.57 -11.52 -16.98
N THR A 158 -5.66 -10.65 -15.98
CA THR A 158 -5.28 -9.24 -16.12
C THR A 158 -3.80 -9.09 -16.44
N VAL A 159 -2.93 -9.78 -15.69
CA VAL A 159 -1.48 -9.77 -15.94
C VAL A 159 -1.15 -10.34 -17.33
N LEU A 160 -1.79 -11.43 -17.74
CA LEU A 160 -1.56 -12.04 -19.06
C LEU A 160 -1.96 -11.10 -20.21
N GLN A 161 -3.03 -10.33 -20.05
CA GLN A 161 -3.41 -9.33 -21.04
C GLN A 161 -2.34 -8.24 -21.15
N CYS A 162 -1.86 -7.71 -20.02
CA CYS A 162 -0.76 -6.75 -20.00
C CYS A 162 0.52 -7.32 -20.63
N HIS A 163 0.90 -8.54 -20.24
CA HIS A 163 2.10 -9.23 -20.69
C HIS A 163 2.11 -9.48 -22.21
N ARG A 164 0.94 -9.74 -22.79
CA ARG A 164 0.78 -9.95 -24.24
C ARG A 164 0.63 -8.66 -25.04
N GLY A 165 0.87 -7.50 -24.43
CA GLY A 165 0.73 -6.19 -25.07
C GLY A 165 -0.72 -5.84 -25.45
N ARG A 166 -1.71 -6.43 -24.78
CA ARG A 166 -3.13 -6.11 -24.97
C ARG A 166 -3.55 -4.98 -24.01
N ALA A 167 -4.86 -4.83 -23.79
CA ALA A 167 -5.36 -3.94 -22.76
C ALA A 167 -4.72 -4.29 -21.41
N CYS A 168 -4.25 -3.27 -20.70
CA CYS A 168 -3.72 -3.42 -19.35
C CYS A 168 -4.61 -2.57 -18.41
N PRO A 169 -5.69 -3.16 -17.86
CA PRO A 169 -6.64 -2.45 -17.01
C PRO A 169 -5.97 -1.80 -15.79
N SER A 170 -6.34 -0.55 -15.54
CA SER A 170 -5.90 0.25 -14.39
C SER A 170 -7.04 0.37 -13.40
N LYS A 171 -6.73 0.28 -12.10
CA LYS A 171 -7.64 0.66 -11.00
C LYS A 171 -7.31 2.03 -10.44
N LEU A 172 -6.15 2.58 -10.80
CA LEU A 172 -5.80 3.96 -10.50
C LEU A 172 -6.79 4.93 -11.16
N PRO A 173 -7.19 6.00 -10.46
CA PRO A 173 -8.04 7.04 -11.04
C PRO A 173 -7.30 7.80 -12.15
N ASP A 174 -8.04 8.26 -13.15
CA ASP A 174 -7.49 9.03 -14.29
C ASP A 174 -6.95 10.40 -13.87
N THR A 175 -7.46 10.94 -12.74
CA THR A 175 -6.96 12.17 -12.14
C THR A 175 -6.73 11.99 -10.64
N LEU A 176 -5.63 12.54 -10.14
CA LEU A 176 -5.28 12.53 -8.71
C LEU A 176 -5.90 13.73 -7.98
N GLU A 177 -7.18 14.00 -8.22
CA GLU A 177 -7.91 15.04 -7.48
C GLU A 177 -7.87 14.70 -5.98
N GLY A 178 -7.19 15.54 -5.19
CA GLY A 178 -7.06 15.37 -3.73
C GLY A 178 -5.75 14.76 -3.23
N ALA A 179 -4.80 14.41 -4.11
CA ALA A 179 -3.44 14.07 -3.65
C ALA A 179 -2.76 15.32 -3.07
N GLN A 180 -2.55 15.36 -1.75
CA GLN A 180 -1.75 16.41 -1.12
C GLN A 180 -0.31 16.29 -1.64
N GLN A 181 0.26 17.39 -2.14
CA GLN A 181 1.68 17.45 -2.46
C GLN A 181 2.50 17.10 -1.23
N VAL A 182 3.34 16.07 -1.36
CA VAL A 182 4.39 15.77 -0.38
C VAL A 182 5.34 16.97 -0.40
N PRO A 183 5.53 17.69 0.72
CA PRO A 183 6.48 18.79 0.75
C PRO A 183 7.87 18.25 0.42
N ALA A 184 8.59 18.96 -0.46
CA ALA A 184 9.96 18.64 -0.80
C ALA A 184 10.81 18.64 0.48
N LEU A 185 11.61 17.58 0.65
CA LEU A 185 12.66 17.54 1.66
C LEU A 185 13.82 18.41 1.14
N ASP A 186 13.88 19.66 1.59
CA ASP A 186 15.08 20.50 1.53
C ASP A 186 15.99 20.20 2.74
#